data_AF-A0A8J7MJN2-F1
#
_entry.id   AF-A0A8J7MJN2-F1
#
_cell.length_a   1.000
_cell.length_b   1.000
_cell.length_c   1.000
_cell.angle_alpha   90.00
_cell.angle_beta   90.00
_cell.angle_gamma   90.00
#
_symmetry.space_group_name_H-M   'P 1'
#
loop_
_entity.id
_entity.type
_entity.pdbx_description
1 polymer ?
#
loop_
_entity_poly.entity_id
_entity_poly.type
_entity_poly.pdbx_seq_one_letter_code
_entity_poly.pdbx_strand_id
1 'polypeptide(L)'
;MALSNDQTLPFDDSNPHIKKYLKQLSNPILQRLFLFAKLPSAFFMGIKVRSVTPSQAKVTVPYIWRSQNPFKSTYFAAQAAAAEMSTGVLAMLALQGRGRVSMLITKMEATYG
;
A
#
# COMPACT_ATOMS: atom_id res chain seq x y z
N MET A 1 -15.86 0.14 32.76
CA MET A 1 -14.67 -0.67 33.12
C MET A 1 -13.60 -0.36 32.10
N ALA A 2 -12.68 0.53 32.45
CA ALA A 2 -11.61 0.98 31.55
C ALA A 2 -10.66 -0.20 31.27
N LEU A 3 -10.46 -0.52 29.99
CA LEU A 3 -9.41 -1.45 29.60
C LEU A 3 -8.08 -0.69 29.62
N SER A 4 -7.37 -0.82 30.74
CA SER A 4 -5.92 -0.70 30.78
C SER A 4 -5.32 -1.77 29.87
N ASN A 5 -4.54 -1.38 28.85
CA ASN A 5 -3.19 -1.87 28.62
C ASN A 5 -2.72 -1.56 27.20
N ASP A 6 -1.62 -0.82 27.17
CA ASP A 6 -0.68 -0.71 26.08
C ASP A 6 -0.11 -2.11 25.74
N GLN A 7 -0.90 -2.89 25.02
CA GLN A 7 -0.46 -4.07 24.29
C GLN A 7 -0.94 -3.89 22.86
N THR A 8 -0.02 -3.47 21.97
CA THR A 8 -0.20 -3.70 20.54
C THR A 8 -0.54 -5.18 20.37
N LEU A 9 -1.78 -5.50 20.01
CA LEU A 9 -2.17 -6.89 19.74
C LEU A 9 -1.13 -7.49 18.79
N PRO A 10 -0.44 -8.59 19.18
CA PRO A 10 0.62 -9.15 18.35
C PRO A 10 0.07 -9.44 16.97
N PHE A 11 0.90 -9.23 15.94
CA PHE A 11 0.50 -9.53 14.58
C PHE A 11 0.15 -11.01 14.48
N ASP A 12 -1.13 -11.32 14.28
CA ASP A 12 -1.62 -12.68 14.22
C ASP A 12 -1.48 -13.22 12.79
N ASP A 13 -0.29 -13.78 12.50
CA ASP A 13 0.00 -14.46 11.23
C ASP A 13 -0.96 -15.63 10.94
N SER A 14 -1.68 -16.14 11.95
CA SER A 14 -2.64 -17.24 11.80
C SER A 14 -4.00 -16.77 11.28
N ASN A 15 -4.30 -15.48 11.36
CA ASN A 15 -5.59 -14.91 10.97
C ASN A 15 -5.89 -15.14 9.47
N PRO A 16 -7.05 -15.76 9.13
CA PRO A 16 -7.39 -16.08 7.75
C PRO A 16 -7.57 -14.84 6.87
N HIS A 17 -8.00 -13.70 7.44
CA HIS A 17 -8.12 -12.44 6.70
C HIS A 17 -6.76 -11.89 6.29
N ILE A 18 -5.77 -11.96 7.19
CA ILE A 18 -4.38 -11.57 6.93
C ILE A 18 -3.79 -12.44 5.81
N LYS A 19 -3.88 -13.77 5.93
CA LYS A 19 -3.38 -14.69 4.90
C LYS A 19 -4.03 -14.45 3.53
N LYS A 20 -5.35 -14.24 3.50
CA LYS A 20 -6.09 -13.93 2.27
C LYS A 20 -5.61 -12.62 1.65
N TYR A 21 -5.46 -11.56 2.45
CA TYR A 21 -4.99 -10.26 1.98
C TYR A 21 -3.56 -10.33 1.42
N LEU A 22 -2.64 -10.99 2.12
CA LEU A 22 -1.27 -11.22 1.64
C LEU A 22 -1.25 -12.01 0.32
N LYS A 23 -2.10 -13.05 0.19
CA LYS A 23 -2.25 -13.81 -1.06
C LYS A 23 -2.79 -12.97 -2.21
N GLN A 24 -3.69 -12.02 -1.93
CA GLN A 24 -4.19 -11.09 -2.95
C GLN A 24 -3.10 -10.13 -3.42
N LEU A 25 -2.30 -9.60 -2.50
CA LEU A 25 -1.21 -8.69 -2.82
C LEU A 25 -0.05 -9.38 -3.57
N SER A 26 0.21 -10.66 -3.28
CA SER A 26 1.23 -11.44 -3.99
C SER A 26 0.78 -11.93 -5.38
N ASN A 27 -0.54 -11.95 -5.65
CA ASN A 27 -1.07 -12.32 -6.95
C ASN A 27 -1.08 -11.11 -7.90
N PRO A 28 -0.28 -11.12 -8.98
CA PRO A 28 -0.14 -9.96 -9.86
C PRO A 28 -1.43 -9.62 -10.62
N ILE A 29 -2.28 -10.60 -10.93
CA ILE A 29 -3.54 -10.38 -11.65
C ILE A 29 -4.55 -9.71 -10.70
N LEU A 30 -4.72 -10.25 -9.49
CA LEU A 30 -5.64 -9.69 -8.50
C LEU A 30 -5.23 -8.28 -8.09
N GLN A 31 -3.93 -8.04 -7.88
CA GLN A 31 -3.39 -6.71 -7.62
C GLN A 31 -3.72 -5.73 -8.76
N ARG A 32 -3.50 -6.13 -10.02
CA ARG A 32 -3.78 -5.28 -11.20
C ARG A 32 -5.27 -4.93 -11.28
N LEU A 33 -6.14 -5.91 -11.09
CA LEU A 33 -7.60 -5.71 -11.10
C LEU A 33 -8.05 -4.78 -9.96
N PHE A 34 -7.50 -4.96 -8.76
CA PHE A 34 -7.77 -4.09 -7.63
C PHE A 34 -7.37 -2.64 -7.92
N LEU A 35 -6.15 -2.42 -8.41
CA LEU A 35 -5.68 -1.07 -8.75
C LEU A 35 -6.52 -0.47 -9.87
N PHE A 36 -6.85 -1.22 -10.91
CA PHE A 36 -7.73 -0.72 -11.97
C PHE A 36 -9.09 -0.28 -11.42
N ALA A 37 -9.70 -1.04 -10.51
CA ALA A 37 -11.02 -0.77 -9.97
C ALA A 37 -11.06 0.31 -8.87
N LYS A 38 -10.00 0.45 -8.07
CA LYS A 38 -9.98 1.30 -6.87
C LYS A 38 -9.00 2.46 -6.93
N LEU A 39 -7.91 2.33 -7.68
CA LEU A 39 -6.84 3.32 -7.81
C LEU A 39 -6.35 3.40 -9.27
N PRO A 40 -7.22 3.79 -10.22
CA PRO A 40 -6.92 3.72 -11.66
C PRO A 40 -5.69 4.56 -12.05
N SER A 41 -5.43 5.66 -11.34
CA SER A 41 -4.21 6.47 -11.49
C SER A 41 -2.95 5.67 -11.14
N ALA A 42 -2.93 4.95 -10.01
CA ALA A 42 -1.80 4.09 -9.63
C ALA A 42 -1.60 2.93 -10.64
N PHE A 43 -2.71 2.36 -11.13
CA PHE A 43 -2.66 1.37 -12.22
C PHE A 43 -2.04 1.95 -13.50
N PHE A 44 -2.44 3.15 -13.89
CA PHE A 44 -1.94 3.83 -15.08
C PHE A 44 -0.46 4.20 -14.96
N MET A 45 0.00 4.62 -13.79
CA MET A 45 1.41 4.85 -13.50
C MET A 45 2.23 3.55 -13.44
N GLY A 46 1.56 2.39 -13.40
CA GLY A 46 2.19 1.07 -13.37
C GLY A 46 2.73 0.67 -12.01
N ILE A 47 2.23 1.27 -10.93
CA ILE A 47 2.63 0.98 -9.54
C ILE A 47 2.30 -0.48 -9.21
N LYS A 48 3.22 -1.16 -8.50
CA LYS A 48 3.07 -2.57 -8.10
C LYS A 48 3.62 -2.80 -6.71
N VAL A 49 2.89 -3.53 -5.87
CA VAL A 49 3.43 -4.08 -4.62
C VAL A 49 4.24 -5.33 -4.96
N ARG A 50 5.53 -5.34 -4.60
CA ARG A 50 6.47 -6.43 -4.87
C ARG A 50 6.48 -7.48 -3.79
N SER A 51 6.42 -7.05 -2.54
CA SER A 51 6.39 -7.94 -1.38
C SER A 51 5.76 -7.21 -0.21
N VAL A 52 5.05 -7.94 0.64
CA VAL A 52 4.55 -7.45 1.92
C VAL A 52 4.85 -8.51 2.98
N THR A 53 5.44 -8.08 4.07
CA THR A 53 5.60 -8.79 5.33
C THR A 53 4.86 -8.01 6.42
N PRO A 54 4.69 -8.56 7.63
CA PRO A 54 4.08 -7.82 8.73
C PRO A 54 4.79 -6.50 9.08
N SER A 55 6.09 -6.40 8.81
CA SER A 55 6.93 -5.25 9.17
C SER A 55 7.34 -4.36 8.00
N GLN A 56 7.18 -4.81 6.76
CA GLN A 56 7.69 -4.10 5.58
C GLN A 56 6.85 -4.37 4.34
N ALA A 57 6.64 -3.33 3.53
CA ALA A 57 6.16 -3.48 2.16
C ALA A 57 7.12 -2.82 1.17
N LYS A 58 7.32 -3.49 0.03
CA LYS A 58 8.11 -2.97 -1.08
C LYS A 58 7.17 -2.68 -2.24
N VAL A 59 7.20 -1.46 -2.74
CA VAL A 59 6.40 -1.00 -3.89
C VAL A 59 7.35 -0.47 -4.95
N THR A 60 7.02 -0.68 -6.22
CA THR A 60 7.79 -0.17 -7.36
C THR A 60 6.92 0.68 -8.26
N VAL A 61 7.47 1.78 -8.74
CA VAL A 61 6.95 2.56 -9.87
C VAL A 61 7.95 2.44 -11.04
N PRO A 62 7.54 1.94 -12.21
CA PRO A 62 8.45 1.79 -13.35
C PRO A 62 8.74 3.15 -13.98
N TYR A 63 9.90 3.33 -14.59
CA TYR A 63 10.22 4.52 -15.40
C TYR A 63 9.68 4.35 -16.83
N ILE A 64 8.48 4.86 -17.09
CA ILE A 64 7.76 4.75 -18.38
C ILE A 64 7.04 6.07 -18.68
N TRP A 65 6.58 6.28 -19.91
CA TRP A 65 5.92 7.54 -20.31
C TRP A 65 4.81 7.99 -19.33
N ARG A 66 4.06 7.05 -18.76
CA ARG A 66 2.94 7.31 -17.83
C ARG A 66 3.36 7.70 -16.40
N SER A 67 4.63 7.52 -16.05
CA SER A 67 5.20 7.84 -14.73
C SER A 67 6.31 8.88 -14.81
N GLN A 68 6.60 9.38 -16.01
CA GLN A 68 7.60 10.40 -16.28
C GLN A 68 6.99 11.80 -16.28
N ASN A 69 7.83 12.79 -16.03
CA ASN A 69 7.53 14.20 -16.24
C ASN A 69 8.17 14.71 -17.55
N PRO A 70 7.89 15.96 -17.99
CA PRO A 70 8.48 16.55 -19.19
C PRO A 70 10.02 16.73 -19.16
N PHE A 71 10.67 16.47 -18.03
CA PHE A 71 12.11 16.61 -17.81
C PHE A 71 12.85 15.27 -17.88
N LYS A 72 12.19 14.18 -18.30
CA LYS A 72 12.76 12.82 -18.39
C LYS A 72 13.23 12.29 -17.02
N SER A 73 12.47 12.58 -15.96
CA SER A 73 12.63 11.95 -14.66
C SER A 73 11.31 11.39 -14.16
N THR A 74 11.36 10.56 -13.11
CA THR A 74 10.14 10.03 -12.49
C THR A 74 9.34 11.18 -11.89
N TYR A 75 8.07 11.28 -12.23
CA TYR A 75 7.20 12.34 -11.76
C TYR A 75 7.00 12.25 -10.24
N PHE A 76 7.11 13.38 -9.54
CA PHE A 76 7.05 13.43 -8.08
C PHE A 76 5.74 12.83 -7.53
N ALA A 77 4.62 13.02 -8.23
CA ALA A 77 3.33 12.46 -7.82
C ALA A 77 3.29 10.92 -7.98
N ALA A 78 4.01 10.38 -8.97
CA ALA A 78 4.14 8.92 -9.13
C ALA A 78 5.02 8.32 -8.03
N GLN A 79 6.06 9.03 -7.61
CA GLN A 79 6.88 8.66 -6.44
C GLN A 79 6.07 8.75 -5.14
N ALA A 80 5.31 9.83 -4.95
CA ALA A 80 4.41 10.03 -3.81
C ALA A 80 3.37 8.91 -3.72
N ALA A 81 2.68 8.60 -4.82
CA ALA A 81 1.69 7.53 -4.85
C ALA A 81 2.30 6.14 -4.56
N ALA A 82 3.54 5.89 -5.00
CA ALA A 82 4.23 4.64 -4.67
C ALA A 82 4.64 4.57 -3.19
N ALA A 83 5.07 5.69 -2.61
CA ALA A 83 5.40 5.81 -1.19
C ALA A 83 4.16 5.71 -0.29
N GLU A 84 3.06 6.36 -0.67
CA GLU A 84 1.76 6.20 -0.04
C GLU A 84 1.32 4.74 -0.04
N MET A 85 1.43 4.06 -1.18
CA MET A 85 1.03 2.66 -1.28
C MET A 85 1.87 1.74 -0.38
N SER A 86 3.17 2.02 -0.19
CA SER A 86 4.04 1.16 0.63
C SER A 86 3.64 1.20 2.12
N THR A 87 3.17 2.33 2.62
CA THR A 87 2.66 2.44 4.00
C THR A 87 1.19 2.07 4.10
N GLY A 88 0.39 2.44 3.10
CA GLY A 88 -1.05 2.14 3.05
C GLY A 88 -1.37 0.65 3.07
N VAL A 89 -0.60 -0.19 2.36
CA VAL A 89 -0.82 -1.65 2.39
C VAL A 89 -0.50 -2.27 3.75
N LEU A 90 0.46 -1.71 4.50
CA LEU A 90 0.76 -2.15 5.86
C LEU A 90 -0.33 -1.73 6.84
N ALA A 91 -0.83 -0.50 6.71
CA ALA A 91 -1.96 -0.04 7.51
C ALA A 91 -3.21 -0.89 7.23
N MET A 92 -3.50 -1.18 5.95
CA MET A 92 -4.61 -2.06 5.55
C MET A 92 -4.42 -3.49 6.04
N LEU A 93 -3.19 -4.01 6.05
CA LEU A 93 -2.85 -5.31 6.62
C LEU A 93 -3.19 -5.35 8.11
N ALA A 94 -2.80 -4.32 8.87
CA ALA A 94 -3.11 -4.21 10.28
C ALA A 94 -4.63 -4.12 10.55
N LEU A 95 -5.42 -3.57 9.62
CA LEU A 95 -6.88 -3.48 9.78
C LEU A 95 -7.63 -4.77 9.40
N GLN A 96 -6.96 -5.80 8.88
CA GLN A 96 -7.62 -7.05 8.52
C GLN A 96 -8.29 -7.71 9.74
N GLY A 97 -9.57 -8.06 9.59
CA GLY A 97 -10.38 -8.66 10.67
C GLY A 97 -10.91 -7.68 11.73
N ARG A 98 -10.66 -6.36 11.58
CA ARG A 98 -11.08 -5.33 12.57
C ARG A 98 -12.35 -4.56 12.18
N GLY A 99 -13.09 -5.05 11.18
CA GLY A 99 -14.34 -4.43 10.70
C GLY A 99 -14.13 -3.31 9.68
N ARG A 100 -15.12 -2.43 9.52
CA ARG A 100 -15.08 -1.32 8.56
C ARG A 100 -14.39 -0.12 9.19
N VAL A 101 -13.21 0.21 8.68
CA VAL A 101 -12.42 1.37 9.12
C VAL A 101 -12.19 2.30 7.94
N SER A 102 -12.43 3.59 8.14
CA SER A 102 -12.06 4.63 7.17
C SER A 102 -10.61 5.05 7.44
N MET A 103 -9.80 5.14 6.38
CA MET A 103 -8.40 5.56 6.46
C MET A 103 -8.22 6.82 5.64
N LEU A 104 -7.58 7.83 6.24
CA LEU A 104 -7.24 9.10 5.59
C LEU A 104 -5.79 9.45 5.90
N ILE A 105 -5.06 9.87 4.86
CA ILE A 105 -3.71 10.39 5.02
C ILE A 105 -3.80 11.84 5.47
N THR A 106 -3.21 12.14 6.62
CA THR A 106 -3.23 13.47 7.22
C THR A 106 -1.98 14.28 6.94
N LYS A 107 -0.84 13.62 6.65
CA LYS A 107 0.44 14.27 6.38
C LYS A 107 1.34 13.37 5.51
N MET A 108 2.01 13.97 4.53
CA MET A 108 3.08 13.34 3.77
C MET A 108 4.18 14.39 3.54
N GLU A 109 5.41 14.06 3.90
CA GLU A 109 6.60 14.88 3.63
C GLU A 109 7.52 14.12 2.69
N ALA A 110 8.03 14.81 1.66
CA ALA A 110 8.92 14.23 0.68
C ALA A 110 9.97 15.25 0.26
N THR A 111 11.21 14.79 0.14
CA THR A 111 12.35 15.56 -0.37
C THR A 111 12.76 14.96 -1.71
N TYR A 112 12.86 15.82 -2.73
CA TYR A 112 13.27 15.46 -4.08
C TYR A 112 14.56 16.23 -4.39
N GLY A 113 15.55 15.55 -4.97
CA GLY A 113 16.85 16.12 -5.34
C GLY A 113 17.42 15.44 -6.56
#